data_AF-A0A932NL08-F1
#
_entry.id   AF-A0A932NL08-F1
#
_cell.length_a   1.000
_cell.length_b   1.000
_cell.length_c   1.000
_cell.angle_alpha   90.00
_cell.angle_beta   90.00
_cell.angle_gamma   90.00
#
_symmetry.space_group_name_H-M   'P 1'
#
loop_
_entity.id
_entity.type
_entity.pdbx_description
1 polymer ?
#
loop_
_entity_poly.entity_id
_entity_poly.type
_entity_poly.pdbx_seq_one_letter_code
_entity_poly.pdbx_strand_id
1 'polypeptide(L)'
;MNGNMSRGLVFAVLALAFGAGCRGGGYVKGGRVQDTIKQDADKGKYLEAIGIGAADPSLPTETQRRSLSRDAGIVKSQYEMLSMVKGVEIEGGITVARAIEKDSTLEARIKDVIRGAEIVKTEYTKDDGAVVTLKLPKKRLETMMGVKFK
;
A
#
# COMPACT_ATOMS: atom_id res chain seq x y z
N MET A 1 55.79 -44.39 -20.21
CA MET A 1 56.68 -43.21 -20.25
C MET A 1 55.79 -42.03 -20.60
N ASN A 2 55.31 -41.29 -19.59
CA ASN A 2 55.81 -39.96 -19.19
C ASN A 2 55.80 -38.97 -20.38
N GLY A 3 55.14 -37.82 -20.37
CA GLY A 3 54.42 -37.08 -19.33
C GLY A 3 54.24 -35.62 -19.79
N ASN A 4 53.44 -34.85 -19.03
CA ASN A 4 53.42 -33.37 -18.93
C ASN A 4 52.98 -32.59 -20.20
N MET A 5 52.33 -31.42 -20.16
CA MET A 5 52.14 -30.41 -19.12
C MET A 5 51.08 -29.39 -19.57
N SER A 6 50.32 -28.85 -18.61
CA SER A 6 49.95 -27.43 -18.41
C SER A 6 49.31 -26.59 -19.53
N ARG A 7 48.11 -26.04 -19.24
CA ARG A 7 47.54 -24.71 -19.58
C ARG A 7 46.00 -24.82 -19.54
N GLY A 8 45.20 -23.96 -18.92
CA GLY A 8 45.36 -22.70 -18.22
C GLY A 8 44.00 -22.33 -17.61
N LEU A 9 44.06 -21.43 -16.65
CA LEU A 9 42.97 -20.84 -15.88
C LEU A 9 41.90 -20.17 -16.77
N VAL A 10 40.62 -20.52 -16.64
CA VAL A 10 39.50 -19.61 -16.96
C VAL A 10 38.40 -19.75 -15.92
N PHE A 11 38.30 -18.71 -15.08
CA PHE A 11 37.13 -18.38 -14.27
C PHE A 11 35.97 -17.97 -15.19
N ALA A 12 34.76 -18.49 -14.95
CA ALA A 12 33.52 -17.83 -15.37
C ALA A 12 32.41 -18.15 -14.36
N VAL A 13 32.35 -17.33 -13.31
CA VAL A 13 31.18 -17.12 -12.46
C VAL A 13 30.29 -16.10 -13.16
N LEU A 14 29.04 -16.43 -13.50
CA LEU A 14 27.88 -15.52 -13.59
C LEU A 14 26.64 -16.37 -13.93
N ALA A 15 25.84 -16.78 -12.94
CA ALA A 15 24.67 -16.07 -12.44
C ALA A 15 23.56 -15.87 -13.50
N LEU A 16 22.44 -16.56 -13.29
CA LEU A 16 21.09 -16.04 -13.53
C LEU A 16 20.11 -16.90 -12.70
N ALA A 17 20.18 -16.72 -11.37
CA ALA A 17 19.05 -17.02 -10.54
C ALA A 17 17.93 -16.07 -10.97
N PHE A 18 16.99 -16.57 -11.77
CA PHE A 18 15.73 -15.89 -12.03
C PHE A 18 15.02 -15.74 -10.68
N GLY A 19 15.23 -14.59 -10.05
CA GLY A 19 14.39 -14.12 -8.97
C GLY A 19 12.98 -14.02 -9.52
N ALA A 20 12.17 -15.04 -9.26
CA ALA A 20 10.73 -14.94 -9.32
C ALA A 20 10.33 -13.92 -8.25
N GLY A 21 10.39 -12.63 -8.61
CA GLY A 21 9.78 -11.58 -7.83
C GLY A 21 8.32 -11.96 -7.67
N CYS A 22 7.89 -12.26 -6.44
CA CYS A 22 6.49 -12.42 -6.09
C CYS A 22 5.76 -11.14 -6.52
N ARG A 23 5.17 -11.18 -7.72
CA ARG A 23 4.38 -10.10 -8.28
C ARG A 23 3.07 -10.11 -7.51
N GLY A 24 2.98 -9.28 -6.47
CA GLY A 24 1.76 -9.10 -5.68
C GLY A 24 0.57 -8.93 -6.63
N GLY A 25 -0.44 -9.80 -6.46
CA GLY A 25 -1.56 -9.90 -7.39
C GLY A 25 -2.32 -8.59 -7.55
N GLY A 26 -2.94 -8.41 -8.71
CA GLY A 26 -3.96 -7.39 -8.96
C GLY A 26 -5.18 -7.55 -8.05
N TYR A 27 -5.80 -6.42 -7.68
CA TYR A 27 -7.15 -6.39 -7.10
C TYR A 27 -8.23 -6.43 -8.18
N VAL A 28 -7.88 -6.10 -9.42
CA VAL A 28 -8.77 -6.19 -10.59
C VAL A 28 -8.39 -7.41 -11.45
N LYS A 29 -9.36 -8.27 -11.74
CA LYS A 29 -9.21 -9.44 -12.63
C LYS A 29 -10.35 -9.49 -13.64
N GLY A 30 -10.01 -9.71 -14.91
CA GLY A 30 -11.02 -9.71 -15.99
C GLY A 30 -11.77 -8.37 -16.12
N GLY A 31 -11.17 -7.27 -15.67
CA GLY A 31 -11.82 -5.95 -15.66
C GLY A 31 -12.85 -5.76 -14.55
N ARG A 32 -12.91 -6.63 -13.54
CA ARG A 32 -13.79 -6.49 -12.37
C ARG A 32 -12.96 -6.51 -11.09
N VAL A 33 -13.43 -5.81 -10.06
CA VAL A 33 -12.86 -5.96 -8.72
C VAL A 33 -13.09 -7.41 -8.27
N GLN A 34 -12.09 -8.01 -7.62
CA GLN A 34 -12.27 -9.33 -7.02
C GLN A 34 -13.35 -9.30 -5.94
N ASP A 35 -14.20 -10.34 -5.92
CA ASP A 35 -15.30 -10.46 -4.94
C ASP A 35 -14.80 -10.48 -3.49
N THR A 36 -13.60 -11.00 -3.27
CA THR A 36 -12.94 -11.04 -1.96
C THR A 36 -11.59 -10.35 -2.03
N ILE A 37 -11.44 -9.27 -1.25
CA ILE A 37 -10.16 -8.59 -1.03
C ILE A 37 -9.69 -8.90 0.38
N LYS A 38 -8.57 -9.62 0.50
CA LYS A 38 -7.89 -9.77 1.80
C LYS A 38 -7.03 -8.53 2.04
N GLN A 39 -7.58 -7.58 2.79
CA GLN A 39 -6.85 -6.39 3.22
C GLN A 39 -6.20 -6.68 4.57
N ASP A 40 -4.94 -7.06 4.52
CA ASP A 40 -4.11 -7.23 5.70
C ASP A 40 -3.48 -5.87 6.01
N ALA A 41 -4.04 -5.22 7.04
CA ALA A 41 -3.75 -3.85 7.42
C ALA A 41 -2.29 -3.62 7.81
N ASP A 42 -1.65 -4.64 8.39
CA ASP A 42 -0.32 -4.55 8.96
C ASP A 42 0.69 -5.38 8.16
N LYS A 43 1.51 -4.69 7.38
CA LYS A 43 2.61 -5.31 6.62
C LYS A 43 3.95 -5.24 7.38
N GLY A 44 3.90 -5.20 8.70
CA GLY A 44 5.04 -5.05 9.59
C GLY A 44 5.56 -3.61 9.64
N LYS A 45 6.16 -3.13 8.55
CA LYS A 45 6.82 -1.80 8.51
C LYS A 45 5.91 -0.66 8.03
N TYR A 46 4.80 -0.98 7.40
CA TYR A 46 3.87 -0.03 6.81
C TYR A 46 2.44 -0.54 6.92
N LEU A 47 1.50 0.39 6.91
CA LEU A 47 0.09 0.12 6.76
C LEU A 47 -0.29 0.23 5.29
N GLU A 48 -1.13 -0.68 4.81
CA GLU A 48 -1.73 -0.60 3.48
C GLU A 48 -3.25 -0.49 3.57
N ALA A 49 -3.81 0.44 2.81
CA ALA A 49 -5.24 0.62 2.72
C ALA A 49 -5.71 0.60 1.27
N ILE A 50 -6.79 -0.13 1.02
CA ILE A 50 -7.39 -0.26 -0.29
C ILE A 50 -8.71 0.49 -0.30
N GLY A 51 -8.97 1.22 -1.38
CA GLY A 51 -10.17 2.00 -1.58
C GLY A 51 -10.66 1.82 -3.00
N ILE A 52 -11.98 1.73 -3.14
CA ILE A 52 -12.65 1.53 -4.42
C ILE A 52 -13.48 2.78 -4.70
N GLY A 53 -13.27 3.38 -5.87
CA GLY A 53 -14.11 4.45 -6.39
C GLY A 53 -14.84 3.98 -7.64
N ALA A 54 -16.15 4.18 -7.67
CA ALA A 54 -16.96 3.93 -8.87
C ALA A 54 -16.75 5.05 -9.89
N ALA A 55 -16.82 4.72 -11.17
CA ALA A 55 -16.92 5.72 -12.22
C ALA A 55 -18.34 6.28 -12.32
N ASP A 56 -18.44 7.56 -12.67
CA ASP A 56 -19.72 8.16 -13.06
C ASP A 56 -19.97 7.89 -14.56
N PRO A 57 -20.97 7.07 -14.92
CA PRO A 57 -21.23 6.73 -16.31
C PRO A 57 -21.77 7.92 -17.13
N SER A 58 -22.18 9.02 -16.49
CA SER A 58 -22.64 10.23 -17.18
C SER A 58 -21.51 11.08 -17.75
N LEU A 59 -20.26 10.87 -17.30
CA LEU A 59 -19.11 11.63 -17.78
C LEU A 59 -18.66 11.15 -19.17
N PRO A 60 -18.47 12.07 -20.13
CA PRO A 60 -18.31 11.71 -21.55
C PRO A 60 -16.99 11.02 -21.86
N THR A 61 -15.91 11.37 -21.16
CA THR A 61 -14.57 10.84 -21.49
C THR A 61 -14.07 9.84 -20.46
N GLU A 62 -13.32 8.84 -20.92
CA GLU A 62 -12.61 7.88 -20.07
C GLU A 62 -11.71 8.59 -19.06
N THR A 63 -11.02 9.66 -19.49
CA THR A 63 -10.18 10.47 -18.61
C THR A 63 -10.97 11.05 -17.44
N GLN A 64 -12.13 11.67 -17.69
CA GLN A 64 -12.97 12.22 -16.63
C GLN A 64 -13.47 11.14 -15.67
N ARG A 65 -13.94 10.01 -16.21
CA ARG A 65 -14.41 8.87 -15.40
C ARG A 65 -13.32 8.31 -14.50
N ARG A 66 -12.13 8.06 -15.07
CA ARG A 66 -10.99 7.51 -14.34
C ARG A 66 -10.39 8.49 -13.34
N SER A 67 -10.33 9.79 -13.66
CA SER A 67 -9.90 10.81 -12.71
C SER A 67 -10.82 10.84 -11.49
N LEU A 68 -12.14 10.92 -11.73
CA LEU A 68 -13.11 10.97 -10.63
C LEU A 68 -13.11 9.68 -9.80
N SER A 69 -13.12 8.51 -10.45
CA SER A 69 -13.11 7.22 -9.75
C SER A 69 -11.82 7.02 -8.96
N ARG A 70 -10.67 7.45 -9.50
CA ARG A 70 -9.38 7.40 -8.77
C ARG A 70 -9.39 8.30 -7.55
N ASP A 71 -9.91 9.53 -7.65
CA ASP A 71 -9.98 10.45 -6.52
C ASP A 71 -10.90 9.91 -5.41
N ALA A 72 -12.06 9.35 -5.80
CA ALA A 72 -12.94 8.65 -4.87
C ALA A 72 -12.25 7.44 -4.21
N GLY A 73 -11.47 6.67 -4.99
CA GLY A 73 -10.66 5.57 -4.49
C GLY A 73 -9.62 6.02 -3.46
N ILE A 74 -8.89 7.11 -3.74
CA ILE A 74 -7.91 7.70 -2.80
C ILE A 74 -8.60 8.09 -1.49
N VAL A 75 -9.71 8.80 -1.57
CA VAL A 75 -10.48 9.23 -0.38
C VAL A 75 -10.94 8.02 0.42
N LYS A 76 -11.47 6.98 -0.25
CA LYS A 76 -11.86 5.73 0.42
C LYS A 76 -10.68 5.05 1.09
N SER A 77 -9.53 4.95 0.43
CA SER A 77 -8.30 4.38 1.03
C SER A 77 -7.83 5.18 2.25
N GLN A 78 -7.94 6.51 2.22
CA GLN A 78 -7.59 7.37 3.37
C GLN A 78 -8.50 7.10 4.56
N TYR A 79 -9.81 6.93 4.34
CA TYR A 79 -10.75 6.57 5.39
C TYR A 79 -10.45 5.19 6.01
N GLU A 80 -10.18 4.18 5.16
CA GLU A 80 -9.81 2.84 5.65
C GLU A 80 -8.50 2.89 6.44
N MET A 81 -7.50 3.63 5.96
CA MET A 81 -6.23 3.83 6.68
C MET A 81 -6.43 4.50 8.03
N LEU A 82 -7.29 5.51 8.11
CA LEU A 82 -7.61 6.16 9.39
C LEU A 82 -8.27 5.18 10.37
N SER A 83 -9.18 4.34 9.89
CA SER A 83 -9.81 3.29 10.69
C SER A 83 -8.78 2.32 11.26
N MET A 84 -7.84 1.87 10.42
CA MET A 84 -6.74 0.99 10.83
C MET A 84 -5.84 1.65 11.88
N VAL A 85 -5.41 2.88 11.63
CA VAL A 85 -4.55 3.63 12.56
C VAL A 85 -5.23 3.80 13.91
N LYS A 86 -6.54 4.09 13.95
CA LYS A 86 -7.32 4.20 15.20
C LYS A 86 -7.31 2.90 16.02
N GLY A 87 -7.22 1.74 15.36
CA GLY A 87 -7.16 0.43 15.99
C GLY A 87 -5.78 0.01 16.50
N VAL A 88 -4.70 0.72 16.15
CA VAL A 88 -3.33 0.37 16.57
C VAL A 88 -3.15 0.56 18.08
N GLU A 89 -2.52 -0.40 18.75
CA GLU A 89 -2.05 -0.27 20.13
C GLU A 89 -0.72 0.50 20.18
N ILE A 90 -0.62 1.43 21.13
CA ILE A 90 0.59 2.22 21.41
C ILE A 90 1.15 1.89 22.80
N GLU A 91 2.35 2.37 23.10
CA GLU A 91 2.96 2.26 24.42
C GLU A 91 1.98 2.64 25.55
N GLY A 92 1.95 1.86 26.62
CA GLY A 92 0.99 2.01 27.72
C GLY A 92 -0.32 1.21 27.56
N GLY A 93 -0.46 0.42 26.49
CA GLY A 93 -1.57 -0.53 26.33
C GLY A 93 -2.91 0.11 25.96
N ILE A 94 -2.89 1.35 25.45
CA ILE A 94 -4.06 2.05 24.93
C ILE A 94 -4.04 2.05 23.40
N THR A 95 -5.20 2.25 22.77
CA THR A 95 -5.30 2.41 21.32
C THR A 95 -5.14 3.86 20.89
N VAL A 96 -4.77 4.09 19.63
CA VAL A 96 -4.74 5.44 19.04
C VAL A 96 -6.11 6.13 19.15
N ALA A 97 -7.21 5.39 18.98
CA ALA A 97 -8.56 5.93 19.19
C ALA A 97 -8.73 6.57 20.58
N ARG A 98 -8.25 5.90 21.64
CA ARG A 98 -8.30 6.43 23.02
C ARG A 98 -7.36 7.62 23.22
N ALA A 99 -6.23 7.67 22.53
CA ALA A 99 -5.33 8.82 22.57
C ALA A 99 -5.99 10.06 21.94
N ILE A 100 -6.72 9.90 20.84
CA ILE A 100 -7.43 10.99 20.15
C ILE A 100 -8.55 11.58 21.03
N GLU A 101 -9.23 10.77 21.85
CA GLU A 101 -10.26 11.28 22.78
C GLU A 101 -9.72 12.34 23.75
N LYS A 102 -8.42 12.30 24.06
CA LYS A 102 -7.76 13.21 25.00
C LYS A 102 -7.09 14.42 24.33
N ASP A 103 -6.81 14.33 23.03
CA ASP A 103 -6.18 15.40 22.25
C ASP A 103 -6.84 15.51 20.88
N SER A 104 -7.72 16.50 20.72
CA SER A 104 -8.42 16.76 19.46
C SER A 104 -7.49 17.20 18.33
N THR A 105 -6.29 17.74 18.65
CA THR A 105 -5.29 18.13 17.65
C THR A 105 -4.55 16.92 17.08
N LEU A 106 -4.53 15.80 17.81
CA LEU A 106 -3.92 14.56 17.36
C LEU A 106 -4.64 13.97 16.13
N GLU A 107 -5.97 14.02 16.10
CA GLU A 107 -6.73 13.52 14.95
C GLU A 107 -6.43 14.30 13.67
N ALA A 108 -6.33 15.63 13.78
CA ALA A 108 -5.99 16.49 12.65
C ALA A 108 -4.61 16.14 12.09
N ARG A 109 -3.60 16.01 12.96
CA ARG A 109 -2.24 15.59 12.58
C ARG A 109 -2.22 14.22 11.91
N ILE A 110 -2.94 13.23 12.46
CA ILE A 110 -3.05 11.89 11.86
C ILE A 110 -3.65 11.97 10.45
N LYS A 111 -4.75 12.73 10.28
CA LYS A 111 -5.38 12.94 8.97
C LYS A 111 -4.41 13.58 7.98
N ASP A 112 -3.61 14.55 8.40
CA ASP A 112 -2.60 15.18 7.54
C ASP A 112 -1.50 14.20 7.10
N VAL A 113 -1.03 13.33 8.00
CA VAL A 113 -0.07 12.28 7.63
C VAL A 113 -0.67 11.26 6.67
N ILE A 114 -1.94 10.87 6.87
CA ILE A 114 -2.65 9.93 5.98
C ILE A 114 -2.89 10.55 4.59
N ARG A 115 -3.20 11.85 4.51
CA ARG A 115 -3.31 12.56 3.23
C ARG A 115 -1.99 12.52 2.44
N GLY A 116 -0.86 12.52 3.14
CA GLY A 116 0.47 12.36 2.57
C GLY A 116 0.94 10.92 2.39
N ALA A 117 0.07 9.92 2.52
CA ALA A 117 0.39 8.52 2.25
C ALA A 117 0.68 8.30 0.75
N GLU A 118 1.55 7.35 0.46
CA GLU A 118 2.00 7.05 -0.90
C GLU A 118 0.93 6.24 -1.66
N ILE A 119 0.58 6.66 -2.87
CA ILE A 119 -0.23 5.84 -3.79
C ILE A 119 0.69 4.84 -4.47
N VAL A 120 0.67 3.59 -4.00
CA VAL A 120 1.54 2.52 -4.55
C VAL A 120 0.90 1.77 -5.71
N LYS A 121 -0.43 1.88 -5.87
CA LYS A 121 -1.15 1.21 -6.95
C LYS A 121 -2.46 1.91 -7.30
N THR A 122 -2.76 1.94 -8.59
CA THR A 122 -4.10 2.24 -9.12
C THR A 122 -4.41 1.22 -10.21
N GLU A 123 -5.51 0.49 -10.04
CA GLU A 123 -6.00 -0.48 -11.01
C GLU A 123 -7.39 -0.05 -11.49
N TYR A 124 -7.64 -0.08 -12.79
CA TYR A 124 -8.95 0.28 -13.35
C TYR A 124 -9.74 -0.94 -13.75
N THR A 125 -11.05 -0.91 -13.48
CA THR A 125 -12.02 -1.88 -13.99
C THR A 125 -12.44 -1.53 -15.41
N LYS A 126 -13.16 -2.44 -16.08
CA LYS A 126 -13.62 -2.28 -17.46
C LYS A 126 -14.62 -1.14 -17.63
N ASP A 127 -15.34 -0.82 -16.56
CA ASP A 127 -16.28 0.30 -16.44
C ASP A 127 -15.63 1.57 -15.87
N ASP A 128 -14.30 1.68 -15.92
CA ASP A 128 -13.50 2.84 -15.50
C ASP A 128 -13.53 3.16 -13.99
N GLY A 129 -14.08 2.28 -13.15
CA GLY A 129 -13.89 2.31 -11.71
C GLY A 129 -12.41 2.11 -11.34
N ALA A 130 -12.02 2.58 -10.16
CA ALA A 130 -10.63 2.52 -9.70
C ALA A 130 -10.50 1.80 -8.36
N VAL A 131 -9.50 0.94 -8.25
CA VAL A 131 -9.01 0.38 -6.99
C VAL A 131 -7.66 1.01 -6.69
N VAL A 132 -7.58 1.74 -5.58
CA VAL A 132 -6.39 2.49 -5.17
C VAL A 132 -5.81 1.87 -3.90
N THR A 133 -4.50 1.64 -3.90
CA THR A 133 -3.77 1.18 -2.72
C THR A 133 -2.88 2.31 -2.21
N LEU A 134 -3.10 2.70 -0.96
CA LEU A 134 -2.24 3.61 -0.22
C LEU A 134 -1.30 2.83 0.70
N LYS A 135 -0.11 3.38 0.89
CA LYS A 135 0.91 2.86 1.79
C LYS A 135 1.41 3.98 2.71
N LEU A 136 1.48 3.68 4.00
CA LEU A 136 1.98 4.59 5.01
C LEU A 136 3.01 3.90 5.91
N PRO A 137 4.29 4.34 5.92
CA PRO A 137 5.28 3.81 6.84
C PRO A 137 4.88 4.06 8.30
N LYS A 138 4.87 3.01 9.13
CA LYS A 138 4.52 3.13 10.56
C LYS A 138 5.42 4.12 11.28
N LYS A 139 6.73 4.11 10.96
CA LYS A 139 7.71 5.05 11.50
C LYS A 139 7.32 6.53 11.33
N ARG A 140 6.62 6.88 10.24
CA ARG A 140 6.13 8.24 10.00
C ARG A 140 5.02 8.62 10.99
N LEU A 141 4.12 7.69 11.29
CA LEU A 141 3.10 7.87 12.32
C LEU A 141 3.72 7.96 13.71
N GLU A 142 4.61 7.02 14.06
CA GLU A 142 5.33 7.01 15.34
C GLU A 142 6.06 8.34 15.60
N THR A 143 6.81 8.82 14.60
CA THR A 143 7.55 10.09 14.69
C THR A 143 6.63 11.29 14.91
N MET A 144 5.48 11.33 14.20
CA MET A 144 4.51 12.41 14.35
C MET A 144 3.78 12.35 15.70
N MET A 145 3.45 11.16 16.17
CA MET A 145 2.73 10.95 17.43
C MET A 145 3.64 11.04 18.66
N GLY A 146 4.96 10.89 18.49
CA GLY A 146 5.90 10.80 19.61
C GLY A 146 5.74 9.50 20.42
N VAL A 147 5.26 8.43 19.78
CA VAL A 147 5.04 7.11 20.42
C VAL A 147 5.64 6.00 19.58
N LYS A 148 5.89 4.83 20.17
CA LYS A 148 6.15 3.60 19.41
C LYS A 148 4.90 2.75 19.33
N PHE A 149 4.74 2.10 18.18
CA PHE A 149 3.72 1.07 18.02
C PHE A 149 4.25 -0.25 18.61
N LYS A 150 3.32 -1.04 19.13
CA LYS A 150 3.63 -2.35 19.70
C LYS A 150 3.77 -3.43 18.63
#